data_AF-A0A2N5KHQ1-F1
#
_entry.id   AF-A0A2N5KHQ1-F1
#
_cell.length_a   1.000
_cell.length_b   1.000
_cell.length_c   1.000
_cell.angle_alpha   90.00
_cell.angle_beta   90.00
_cell.angle_gamma   90.00
#
_symmetry.space_group_name_H-M   'P 1'
#
loop_
_entity.id
_entity.type
_entity.pdbx_description
1 polymer ?
#
loop_
_entity_poly.entity_id
_entity_poly.type
_entity_poly.pdbx_seq_one_letter_code
_entity_poly.pdbx_strand_id
1 'polypeptide(L)'
;MAKEELGVEEIIPGIIVRHTNRRLGRIEVSDACGRLICGKISFSEFVDQVGEGFRELLDFMMEHDLHPGRPDEVVYCVDCYAEFCCRDTLKTQLGDLYRMGAAHVQAAKAS
;
A
#
# COMPACT_ATOMS: atom_id res chain seq x y z
N MET A 1 38.23 -12.03 2.90
CA MET A 1 38.26 -10.56 2.93
C MET A 1 37.33 -10.06 1.85
N ALA A 2 36.50 -9.06 2.19
CA ALA A 2 35.34 -8.58 1.43
C ALA A 2 35.71 -7.79 0.16
N LYS A 3 34.76 -7.71 -0.79
CA LYS A 3 34.29 -6.49 -1.50
C LYS A 3 33.23 -6.88 -2.55
N GLU A 4 31.97 -6.52 -2.32
CA GLU A 4 31.21 -5.44 -3.01
C GLU A 4 30.70 -5.87 -4.40
N GLU A 5 29.41 -6.22 -4.47
CA GLU A 5 28.66 -6.47 -5.72
C GLU A 5 27.55 -5.42 -5.84
N LEU A 6 27.76 -4.46 -6.75
CA LEU A 6 26.74 -3.56 -7.30
C LEU A 6 26.40 -4.07 -8.71
N GLY A 7 25.34 -4.86 -8.82
CA GLY A 7 24.79 -5.34 -10.09
C GLY A 7 23.67 -4.43 -10.58
N VAL A 8 23.97 -3.59 -11.57
CA VAL A 8 22.99 -2.93 -12.44
C VAL A 8 22.57 -3.99 -13.47
N GLU A 9 21.34 -4.50 -13.41
CA GLU A 9 20.88 -5.53 -14.35
C GLU A 9 20.10 -4.92 -15.53
N GLU A 10 20.70 -5.13 -16.69
CA GLU A 10 20.23 -4.88 -18.05
C GLU A 10 18.98 -5.71 -18.38
N ILE A 11 17.95 -5.07 -18.95
CA ILE A 11 16.65 -5.71 -19.23
C ILE A 11 16.69 -6.33 -20.64
N ILE A 12 16.79 -7.66 -20.71
CA ILE A 12 16.81 -8.43 -21.97
C ILE A 12 15.38 -8.93 -22.31
N PRO A 13 14.85 -8.64 -23.51
CA PRO A 13 13.51 -9.09 -23.91
C PRO A 13 13.53 -10.59 -24.26
N GLY A 14 12.75 -11.38 -23.52
CA GLY A 14 12.69 -12.85 -23.60
C GLY A 14 12.87 -13.56 -22.26
N ILE A 15 13.22 -12.82 -21.20
CA ILE A 15 13.33 -13.33 -19.83
C ILE A 15 11.99 -13.13 -19.11
N ILE A 16 11.37 -14.23 -18.65
CA ILE A 16 10.27 -14.15 -17.69
C ILE A 16 10.82 -13.45 -16.46
N VAL A 17 10.28 -12.25 -16.17
CA VAL A 17 10.57 -11.51 -14.94
C VAL A 17 10.22 -12.42 -13.77
N ARG A 18 11.23 -13.11 -13.22
CA ARG A 18 11.10 -13.77 -11.94
C ARG A 18 10.90 -12.64 -10.93
N HIS A 19 9.65 -12.38 -10.59
CA HIS A 19 9.34 -11.79 -9.29
C HIS A 19 10.09 -12.66 -8.30
N THR A 20 11.18 -12.12 -7.75
CA THR A 20 11.81 -12.76 -6.62
C THR A 20 10.74 -12.72 -5.55
N ASN A 21 10.14 -13.88 -5.32
CA ASN A 21 9.38 -14.21 -4.13
C ASN A 21 10.37 -14.17 -2.94
N ARG A 22 10.99 -13.01 -2.70
CA ARG A 22 11.49 -12.66 -1.40
C ARG A 22 10.21 -12.59 -0.60
N ARG A 23 9.93 -13.65 0.18
CA ARG A 23 9.07 -13.53 1.36
C ARG A 23 9.47 -12.22 1.99
N LEU A 24 8.62 -11.19 1.87
CA LEU A 24 8.77 -10.00 2.65
C LEU A 24 8.73 -10.50 4.08
N GLY A 25 9.90 -10.57 4.73
CA GLY A 25 9.99 -10.86 6.14
C GLY A 25 9.01 -9.93 6.85
N ARG A 26 8.38 -10.42 7.93
CA ARG A 26 7.29 -9.74 8.63
C ARG A 26 7.53 -8.24 8.67
N ILE A 27 6.73 -7.50 7.89
CA ILE A 27 6.92 -6.07 7.72
C ILE A 27 6.21 -5.37 8.88
N GLU A 28 6.81 -4.32 9.44
CA GLU A 28 6.11 -3.50 10.43
C GLU A 28 4.88 -2.82 9.78
N VAL A 29 3.79 -2.71 10.54
CA VAL A 29 2.52 -2.17 10.04
C VAL A 29 2.71 -0.78 9.40
N SER A 30 3.54 0.08 9.98
CA SER A 30 3.82 1.42 9.43
C SER A 30 4.51 1.38 8.06
N ASP A 31 5.41 0.42 7.86
CA ASP A 31 6.14 0.23 6.60
C ASP A 31 5.21 -0.40 5.54
N ALA A 32 4.33 -1.32 5.95
CA ALA A 32 3.28 -1.88 5.10
C ALA A 32 2.30 -0.79 4.63
N CYS A 33 1.83 0.09 5.53
CA CYS A 33 0.95 1.21 5.19
C CYS A 33 1.62 2.14 4.17
N GLY A 34 2.88 2.51 4.40
CA GLY A 34 3.64 3.34 3.49
C GLY A 34 3.80 2.72 2.10
N ARG A 35 4.16 1.44 2.04
CA ARG A 35 4.30 0.70 0.78
C ARG A 35 2.98 0.57 0.03
N LEU A 36 1.88 0.35 0.74
CA LEU A 36 0.55 0.27 0.12
C LEU A 36 0.18 1.61 -0.52
N ILE A 37 0.33 2.72 0.21
CA ILE A 37 0.07 4.07 -0.31
C ILE A 37 0.92 4.37 -1.56
N CYS A 38 2.18 3.92 -1.56
CA CYS A 38 3.08 4.08 -2.70
C CYS A 38 2.85 3.08 -3.84
N GLY A 39 1.87 2.17 -3.73
CA GLY A 39 1.61 1.13 -4.73
C GLY A 39 2.73 0.08 -4.85
N LYS A 40 3.58 -0.07 -3.82
CA LYS A 40 4.72 -1.01 -3.80
C LYS A 40 4.33 -2.43 -3.38
N ILE A 41 3.18 -2.59 -2.74
CA ILE A 41 2.58 -3.88 -2.35
C ILE A 41 1.10 -3.88 -2.73
N SER A 42 0.53 -5.05 -2.96
CA SER A 42 -0.90 -5.20 -3.28
C SER A 42 -1.77 -5.21 -2.01
N PHE A 43 -3.09 -5.05 -2.19
CA PHE A 43 -4.04 -5.15 -1.07
C PHE A 43 -3.97 -6.51 -0.37
N SER A 44 -3.92 -7.61 -1.12
CA SER A 44 -3.79 -8.96 -0.57
C SER A 44 -2.51 -9.10 0.27
N GLU A 45 -1.38 -8.62 -0.26
CA GLU A 45 -0.09 -8.68 0.45
C GLU A 45 -0.09 -7.82 1.71
N PHE A 46 -0.79 -6.68 1.70
CA PHE A 46 -0.95 -5.85 2.90
C PHE A 46 -1.81 -6.55 3.97
N VAL A 47 -2.92 -7.19 3.60
CA VAL A 47 -3.79 -7.94 4.52
C VAL A 47 -3.05 -9.11 5.15
N ASP A 48 -2.22 -9.83 4.38
CA ASP A 48 -1.37 -10.91 4.90
C ASP A 48 -0.38 -10.43 5.98
N GLN A 49 0.05 -9.16 5.95
CA GLN A 49 1.02 -8.59 6.89
C GLN A 49 0.34 -7.93 8.10
N VAL A 50 -0.74 -7.18 7.87
CA VAL A 50 -1.37 -6.29 8.86
C VAL A 50 -2.65 -6.90 9.45
N GLY A 51 -3.25 -7.89 8.79
CA GLY A 51 -4.50 -8.52 9.17
C GLY A 51 -5.73 -7.74 8.69
N GLU A 52 -6.87 -7.95 9.36
CA GLU A 52 -8.17 -7.47 8.91
C GLU A 52 -8.51 -6.02 9.33
N GLY A 53 -7.60 -5.32 10.00
CA GLY A 53 -7.88 -3.98 10.59
C GLY A 53 -8.24 -2.89 9.58
N PHE A 54 -7.92 -3.07 8.30
CA PHE A 54 -8.25 -2.14 7.21
C PHE A 54 -9.21 -2.76 6.19
N ARG A 55 -9.79 -3.94 6.48
CA ARG A 55 -10.52 -4.74 5.51
C ARG A 55 -11.65 -3.97 4.84
N GLU A 56 -12.44 -3.21 5.63
CA GLU A 56 -13.56 -2.42 5.10
C GLU A 56 -13.09 -1.33 4.13
N LEU A 57 -12.02 -0.61 4.48
CA LEU A 57 -11.42 0.38 3.60
C LEU A 57 -10.91 -0.27 2.30
N LEU A 58 -10.20 -1.39 2.40
CA LEU A 58 -9.62 -2.05 1.23
C LEU A 58 -10.70 -2.60 0.30
N ASP A 59 -11.76 -3.18 0.86
CA ASP A 59 -12.89 -3.71 0.11
C ASP A 59 -13.62 -2.58 -0.64
N PHE A 60 -13.90 -1.47 0.06
CA PHE A 60 -14.49 -0.27 -0.56
C PHE A 60 -13.59 0.29 -1.68
N MET A 61 -12.29 0.32 -1.45
CA MET A 61 -11.34 0.78 -2.45
C MET A 61 -11.28 -0.13 -3.67
N MET A 62 -11.36 -1.45 -3.49
CA MET A 62 -11.42 -2.40 -4.60
C MET A 62 -12.73 -2.31 -5.38
N GLU A 63 -13.87 -2.17 -4.68
CA GLU A 63 -15.19 -2.04 -5.30
C GLU A 63 -15.30 -0.77 -6.18
N HIS A 64 -14.68 0.32 -5.73
CA HIS A 64 -14.71 1.61 -6.41
C HIS A 64 -13.44 1.92 -7.24
N ASP A 65 -12.55 0.95 -7.44
CA ASP A 65 -11.27 1.09 -8.19
C ASP A 65 -10.40 2.27 -7.70
N LEU A 66 -10.38 2.49 -6.38
CA LEU A 66 -9.68 3.59 -5.74
C LEU A 66 -8.22 3.25 -5.43
N HIS A 67 -7.32 4.22 -5.64
CA HIS A 67 -5.91 4.05 -5.36
C HIS A 67 -5.53 4.59 -3.97
N PRO A 68 -4.82 3.81 -3.13
CA PRO A 68 -4.43 4.21 -1.78
C PRO A 68 -3.47 5.38 -1.74
N GLY A 69 -2.84 5.74 -2.86
CA GLY A 69 -2.01 6.94 -3.05
C GLY A 69 -2.78 8.24 -3.30
N ARG A 70 -4.11 8.21 -3.43
CA ARG A 70 -4.95 9.38 -3.71
C ARG A 70 -6.00 9.56 -2.61
N PRO A 71 -5.64 10.11 -1.44
CA PRO A 71 -6.52 10.15 -0.28
C PRO A 71 -7.76 11.00 -0.53
N ASP A 72 -7.60 12.13 -1.23
CA ASP A 72 -8.70 13.06 -1.50
C ASP A 72 -9.79 12.41 -2.37
N GLU A 73 -9.39 11.61 -3.37
CA GLU A 73 -10.32 10.83 -4.20
C GLU A 73 -11.04 9.77 -3.37
N VAL A 74 -10.33 9.09 -2.47
CA VAL A 74 -10.92 8.10 -1.57
C VAL A 74 -11.94 8.75 -0.64
N VAL A 75 -11.60 9.88 0.00
CA VAL A 75 -12.51 10.62 0.89
C VAL A 75 -13.76 11.07 0.13
N TYR A 76 -13.57 11.65 -1.06
CA TYR A 76 -14.69 12.07 -1.90
C TYR A 76 -15.60 10.89 -2.25
N CYS A 77 -15.02 9.75 -2.64
CA CYS A 77 -15.78 8.56 -2.98
C CYS A 77 -16.55 8.00 -1.76
N VAL A 78 -15.91 7.97 -0.58
CA VAL A 78 -16.56 7.60 0.68
C VAL A 78 -17.73 8.54 1.00
N ASP A 79 -17.57 9.85 0.79
CA ASP A 79 -18.65 10.81 1.03
C ASP A 79 -19.80 10.74 0.03
N CYS A 80 -19.56 10.23 -1.18
CA CYS A 80 -20.58 10.09 -2.22
C CYS A 80 -21.29 8.73 -2.19
N TYR A 81 -20.57 7.64 -1.94
CA TYR A 81 -21.04 6.28 -2.19
C TYR A 81 -21.11 5.39 -0.94
N ALA A 82 -20.33 5.67 0.11
CA ALA A 82 -20.38 4.83 1.30
C ALA A 82 -21.70 5.02 2.07
N GLU A 83 -22.24 3.89 2.54
CA GLU A 83 -23.37 3.87 3.46
C GLU A 83 -23.04 4.64 4.74
N PHE A 84 -24.06 5.28 5.32
CA PHE A 84 -23.91 6.14 6.49
C PHE A 84 -23.23 5.41 7.67
N CYS A 85 -23.55 4.13 7.86
CA CYS A 85 -23.02 3.29 8.95
C CYS A 85 -21.53 2.96 8.80
N CYS A 86 -21.00 2.93 7.57
CA CYS A 86 -19.62 2.53 7.28
C CYS A 86 -18.70 3.75 7.07
N ARG A 87 -19.27 4.93 6.83
CA ARG A 87 -18.52 6.16 6.53
C ARG A 87 -17.49 6.52 7.60
N ASP A 88 -17.87 6.48 8.87
CA ASP A 88 -16.96 6.78 9.98
C ASP A 88 -15.82 5.76 10.09
N THR A 89 -16.12 4.47 9.89
CA THR A 89 -15.11 3.40 9.89
C THR A 89 -14.12 3.57 8.74
N LEU A 90 -14.61 3.82 7.53
CA LEU A 90 -13.77 4.03 6.35
C LEU A 90 -12.85 5.24 6.52
N LYS A 91 -13.40 6.36 7.02
CA LYS A 91 -12.59 7.57 7.29
C LYS A 91 -11.57 7.36 8.40
N THR A 92 -11.93 6.60 9.44
CA THR A 92 -11.02 6.26 10.54
C THR A 92 -9.87 5.38 10.03
N GLN A 93 -10.19 4.29 9.32
CA GLN A 93 -9.20 3.39 8.73
C GLN A 93 -8.29 4.12 7.73
N LEU A 94 -8.85 5.03 6.91
CA LEU A 94 -8.05 5.84 5.99
C LEU A 94 -7.11 6.79 6.74
N GLY A 95 -7.61 7.48 7.77
CA GLY A 95 -6.80 8.35 8.61
C GLY A 95 -5.66 7.60 9.29
N ASP A 96 -5.94 6.40 9.79
CA ASP A 96 -4.96 5.52 10.43
C ASP A 96 -3.93 4.98 9.42
N LEU A 97 -4.36 4.59 8.21
CA LEU A 97 -3.47 4.18 7.13
C LEU A 97 -2.44 5.27 6.81
N TYR A 98 -2.91 6.50 6.65
CA TYR A 98 -2.07 7.66 6.33
C TYR A 98 -1.22 8.13 7.51
N ARG A 99 -1.74 8.05 8.74
CA ARG A 99 -0.97 8.37 9.95
C ARG A 99 0.21 7.41 10.12
N MET A 100 -0.02 6.12 9.92
CA MET A 100 1.02 5.10 10.01
C MET A 100 1.98 5.14 8.82
N GLY A 101 1.48 5.44 7.62
CA GLY A 101 2.27 5.54 6.39
C GLY A 101 3.00 6.88 6.19
N ALA A 102 2.73 7.90 7.02
CA ALA A 102 3.20 9.28 6.82
C ALA A 102 4.72 9.42 6.67
N ALA A 103 5.50 8.59 7.36
CA ALA A 103 6.96 8.60 7.26
C ALA A 103 7.46 8.23 5.85
N HIS A 104 6.78 7.28 5.19
CA HIS A 104 7.13 6.79 3.85
C HIS A 104 6.57 7.68 2.74
N VAL A 105 5.37 8.24 2.94
CA VAL A 105 4.76 9.16 1.97
C VAL A 105 5.59 10.44 1.82
N GLN A 106 6.17 10.95 2.91
CA GLN A 106 7.06 12.11 2.87
C GLN A 106 8.37 11.82 2.12
N ALA A 107 8.94 10.62 2.31
CA ALA A 107 10.13 10.20 1.58
C ALA A 107 9.85 10.02 0.07
N ALA A 108 8.67 9.52 -0.30
CA ALA A 108 8.28 9.33 -1.70
C ALA A 108 8.01 10.66 -2.45
N LYS A 109 7.58 11.73 -1.77
CA LYS A 109 7.40 13.06 -2.37
C LYS A 109 8.70 13.86 -2.53
N ALA A 110 9.79 13.43 -1.90
CA ALA A 110 11.08 14.12 -1.92
C ALA A 110 12.06 13.55 -2.96
N SER A 111 11.65 12.54 -3.74
CA SER A 111 12.47 11.90 -4.80
C SER A 111 12.03 12.30 -6.20
#